data_AF-A0A151U1J6-F1
#
_entry.id   AF-A0A151U1J6-F1
#
_cell.length_a   1.000
_cell.length_b   1.000
_cell.length_c   1.000
_cell.angle_alpha   90.00
_cell.angle_beta   90.00
_cell.angle_gamma   90.00
#
_symmetry.space_group_name_H-M   'P 1'
#
loop_
_entity.id
_entity.type
_entity.pdbx_description
1 polymer ?
#
loop_
_entity_poly.entity_id
_entity_poly.type
_entity_poly.pdbx_seq_one_letter_code
_entity_poly.pdbx_strand_id
1 'polypeptide(L)'
;MISVVEDSFCVTYPTEITVNKKYRGFFLNQRYEVLDLNGNLLLQVDGSSLDVRKKRVMRDATGSLILTMRQKIKVVTLRHRWVVYRGGMSEEKDVIFGVERSHPLDMKPRLEVFMATNINEHISSFQLVGSHIDKSCKVYKGDTMIAEVIDVYPRSNFSKWTESFRVKLNAGVDFAFIVALLVILTVNDYI
;
A
#
# COMPACT_ATOMS: atom_id res chain seq x y z
N MET A 1 -18.12 8.08 -1.81
CA MET A 1 -16.73 8.28 -2.22
C MET A 1 -15.81 8.00 -1.03
N ILE A 2 -14.69 7.33 -1.26
CA ILE A 2 -13.65 7.02 -0.27
C ILE A 2 -12.37 7.67 -0.80
N SER A 3 -12.26 8.98 -0.56
CA SER A 3 -11.10 9.80 -0.91
C SER A 3 -10.22 9.94 0.33
N VAL A 4 -8.97 9.49 0.23
CA VAL A 4 -8.04 9.45 1.36
C VAL A 4 -6.80 10.29 1.06
N VAL A 5 -6.23 10.12 -0.13
CA VAL A 5 -5.10 10.87 -0.64
C VAL A 5 -5.60 12.16 -1.30
N GLU A 6 -6.42 12.03 -2.34
CA GLU A 6 -7.04 13.12 -3.09
C GLU A 6 -8.20 12.60 -3.97
N ASP A 7 -9.20 13.46 -4.21
CA ASP A 7 -10.38 13.11 -5.04
C ASP A 7 -10.00 12.76 -6.48
N SER A 8 -8.91 13.33 -7.00
CA SER A 8 -8.35 13.07 -8.32
C SER A 8 -7.95 11.58 -8.52
N PHE A 9 -7.65 10.87 -7.43
CA PHE A 9 -7.32 9.44 -7.44
C PHE A 9 -8.54 8.54 -7.25
N CYS A 10 -9.75 9.06 -7.18
CA CYS A 10 -10.95 8.23 -7.06
C CYS A 10 -11.40 7.71 -8.43
N VAL A 11 -11.55 6.38 -8.55
CA VAL A 11 -12.07 5.76 -9.77
C VAL A 11 -13.58 6.02 -9.90
N THR A 12 -14.07 6.36 -11.09
CA THR A 12 -15.49 6.72 -11.28
C THR A 12 -16.40 5.51 -11.45
N TYR A 13 -15.87 4.41 -11.97
CA TYR A 13 -16.53 3.12 -12.15
C TYR A 13 -15.63 2.00 -11.61
N PRO A 14 -16.18 0.81 -11.32
CA PRO A 14 -15.36 -0.32 -10.92
C PRO A 14 -14.33 -0.63 -12.00
N THR A 15 -13.05 -0.70 -11.63
CA THR A 15 -11.94 -0.82 -12.58
C THR A 15 -10.88 -1.76 -12.05
N GLU A 16 -9.97 -2.17 -12.92
CA GLU A 16 -8.81 -2.98 -12.58
C GLU A 16 -7.54 -2.21 -12.85
N ILE A 17 -6.57 -2.34 -11.95
CA ILE A 17 -5.21 -1.83 -12.12
C ILE A 17 -4.21 -2.98 -11.99
N THR A 18 -3.07 -2.82 -12.64
CA THR A 18 -1.95 -3.76 -12.51
C THR A 18 -0.83 -3.10 -11.75
N VAL A 19 -0.32 -3.76 -10.71
CA VAL A 19 0.82 -3.27 -9.93
C VAL A 19 2.01 -4.18 -10.17
N ASN A 20 3.02 -3.66 -10.85
CA ASN A 20 4.25 -4.36 -11.21
C ASN A 20 5.36 -4.04 -10.22
N LYS A 21 5.74 -5.01 -9.39
CA LYS A 21 6.90 -4.96 -8.49
C LYS A 21 8.14 -5.46 -9.22
N LYS A 22 9.22 -4.68 -9.16
CA LYS A 22 10.52 -4.99 -9.76
C LYS A 22 11.62 -4.66 -8.75
N TYR A 23 12.65 -5.48 -8.70
CA TYR A 23 13.91 -5.16 -8.01
C TYR A 23 14.92 -4.60 -9.02
N ARG A 24 15.57 -3.48 -8.70
CA ARG A 24 16.57 -2.83 -9.56
C ARG A 24 17.90 -2.62 -8.84
N GLY A 25 18.99 -2.84 -9.58
CA GLY A 25 20.35 -2.51 -9.18
C GLY A 25 20.93 -3.38 -8.06
N PHE A 26 22.17 -3.08 -7.68
CA PHE A 26 22.93 -3.82 -6.67
C PHE A 26 22.31 -3.73 -5.27
N PHE A 27 21.65 -2.61 -4.96
CA PHE A 27 21.04 -2.35 -3.65
C PHE A 27 19.62 -2.92 -3.48
N LEU A 28 19.16 -3.77 -4.39
CA LEU A 28 17.81 -4.37 -4.37
C LEU A 28 16.71 -3.32 -4.18
N ASN A 29 16.80 -2.19 -4.89
CA ASN A 29 15.78 -1.15 -4.82
C ASN A 29 14.46 -1.70 -5.35
N GLN A 30 13.41 -1.57 -4.56
CA GLN A 30 12.07 -1.98 -4.94
C GLN A 30 11.39 -0.84 -5.69
N ARG A 31 10.87 -1.15 -6.87
CA ARG A 31 10.03 -0.26 -7.66
C ARG A 31 8.69 -0.93 -7.92
N TYR A 32 7.61 -0.22 -7.67
CA TYR A 32 6.26 -0.59 -8.04
C TYR A 32 5.78 0.37 -9.14
N GLU A 33 5.30 -0.17 -10.24
CA GLU A 33 4.69 0.58 -11.34
C GLU A 33 3.21 0.21 -11.39
N VAL A 34 2.32 1.18 -11.19
CA VAL A 34 0.87 1.00 -11.24
C VAL A 34 0.39 1.40 -12.63
N LEU A 35 -0.27 0.48 -13.31
CA LEU A 35 -0.73 0.63 -14.69
C LEU A 35 -2.26 0.53 -14.77
N ASP A 36 -2.85 1.31 -15.67
CA ASP A 36 -4.24 1.13 -16.08
C ASP A 36 -4.43 -0.12 -16.99
N LEU A 37 -5.66 -0.36 -17.43
CA LEU A 37 -6.00 -1.45 -18.35
C LEU A 37 -5.32 -1.33 -19.73
N ASN A 38 -4.93 -0.14 -20.14
CA ASN A 38 -4.25 0.13 -21.41
C ASN A 38 -2.72 0.06 -21.28
N GLY A 39 -2.19 -0.16 -20.06
CA GLY A 39 -0.77 -0.18 -19.78
C GLY A 39 -0.14 1.20 -19.55
N ASN A 40 -0.95 2.26 -19.41
CA ASN A 40 -0.46 3.59 -19.07
C ASN A 40 -0.05 3.66 -17.60
N LEU A 41 1.09 4.29 -17.33
CA LEU A 41 1.55 4.51 -15.97
C LEU A 41 0.64 5.50 -15.23
N LEU A 42 0.10 5.07 -14.08
CA LEU A 42 -0.69 5.89 -13.17
C LEU A 42 0.17 6.40 -12.01
N LEU A 43 0.92 5.49 -11.36
CA LEU A 43 1.75 5.78 -10.19
C LEU A 43 3.05 4.99 -10.23
N GLN A 44 4.06 5.54 -9.58
CA GLN A 44 5.32 4.86 -9.30
C GLN A 44 5.61 4.92 -7.81
N VAL A 45 6.03 3.80 -7.22
CA VAL A 45 6.52 3.75 -5.83
C VAL A 45 7.94 3.24 -5.81
N ASP A 46 8.84 3.99 -5.20
CA ASP A 46 10.24 3.64 -5.04
C ASP A 46 10.63 3.49 -3.57
N GLY A 47 11.54 2.57 -3.29
CA GLY A 47 12.29 2.59 -2.04
C GLY A 47 13.38 1.52 -1.99
N SER A 48 14.36 1.75 -1.12
CA SER A 48 15.44 0.79 -0.92
C SER A 48 15.02 -0.33 0.01
N SER A 49 15.46 -1.55 -0.29
CA SER A 49 15.35 -2.69 0.63
C SER A 49 16.32 -2.56 1.81
N LEU A 50 17.38 -1.76 1.66
CA LEU A 50 18.40 -1.53 2.69
C LEU A 50 18.06 -0.38 3.65
N ASP A 51 16.97 0.36 3.40
CA ASP A 51 16.55 1.42 4.30
C ASP A 51 16.00 0.83 5.60
N VAL A 52 16.71 1.11 6.70
CA VAL A 52 16.37 0.67 8.07
C VAL A 52 14.96 1.11 8.49
N ARG A 53 14.48 2.25 7.99
CA ARG A 53 13.13 2.78 8.29
C ARG A 53 12.11 2.43 7.21
N LYS A 54 12.50 1.56 6.26
CA LYS A 54 11.70 1.06 5.14
C LYS A 54 10.94 2.17 4.41
N LYS A 55 11.55 3.33 4.13
CA LYS A 55 10.86 4.44 3.46
C LYS A 55 10.44 4.03 2.05
N ARG A 56 9.21 4.41 1.66
CA ARG A 56 8.68 4.27 0.30
C ARG A 56 8.12 5.62 -0.13
N VAL A 57 8.35 5.97 -1.39
CA VAL A 57 7.97 7.27 -1.96
C VAL A 57 7.10 7.00 -3.17
N MET A 58 5.87 7.53 -3.17
CA MET A 58 4.92 7.40 -4.27
C MET A 58 4.88 8.69 -5.10
N ARG A 59 4.94 8.55 -6.41
CA ARG A 59 4.86 9.63 -7.39
C ARG A 59 3.78 9.35 -8.43
N ASP A 60 3.23 10.41 -8.99
CA ASP A 60 2.34 10.32 -10.16
C ASP A 60 3.13 10.01 -11.45
N ALA A 61 2.41 9.87 -12.56
CA ALA A 61 2.99 9.66 -13.89
C ALA A 61 3.91 10.81 -14.35
N THR A 62 3.78 12.01 -13.79
CA THR A 62 4.61 13.18 -14.10
C THR A 62 5.87 13.25 -13.21
N GLY A 63 5.98 12.40 -12.20
CA GLY A 63 7.05 12.38 -11.21
C GLY A 63 6.80 13.26 -9.98
N SER A 64 5.63 13.89 -9.86
CA SER A 64 5.26 14.69 -8.70
C SER A 64 5.07 13.81 -7.46
N LEU A 65 5.54 14.27 -6.30
CA LEU A 65 5.48 13.52 -5.05
C LEU A 65 4.05 13.52 -4.49
N ILE A 66 3.44 12.34 -4.35
CA ILE A 66 2.10 12.19 -3.79
C ILE A 66 2.17 11.79 -2.32
N LEU A 67 2.89 10.70 -2.00
CA LEU A 67 2.96 10.14 -0.65
C LEU A 67 4.38 9.78 -0.25
N THR A 68 4.64 9.87 1.04
CA THR A 68 5.78 9.20 1.69
C THR A 68 5.26 8.23 2.74
N MET A 69 5.62 6.95 2.63
CA MET A 69 5.32 5.92 3.62
C MET A 69 6.59 5.58 4.39
N ARG A 70 6.51 5.48 5.71
CA ARG A 70 7.67 5.19 6.55
C ARG A 70 7.31 4.28 7.70
N GLN A 71 8.16 3.30 7.97
CA GLN A 71 8.04 2.48 9.17
C GLN A 71 8.61 3.25 10.36
N LYS A 72 7.82 3.38 11.42
CA LYS A 72 8.24 3.86 12.73
C LYS A 72 8.16 2.71 13.73
N ILE A 73 9.10 2.69 14.67
CA ILE A 73 9.08 1.77 15.81
C ILE A 73 8.40 2.51 16.95
N LYS A 74 7.28 1.97 17.44
CA LYS A 74 6.66 2.48 18.66
C LYS A 74 7.44 1.91 19.84
N VAL A 75 8.34 2.70 20.41
CA VAL A 75 9.31 2.27 21.45
C VAL A 75 8.62 1.61 22.64
N VAL A 76 7.43 2.10 23.03
CA VAL A 76 6.68 1.58 24.18
C VAL A 76 6.13 0.16 23.94
N THR A 77 5.62 -0.12 22.75
CA THR A 77 5.00 -1.42 22.44
C THR A 77 5.92 -2.34 21.65
N LEU A 78 7.09 -1.86 21.24
CA LEU A 78 8.02 -2.49 20.30
C LEU A 78 7.34 -2.96 19.00
N ARG A 79 6.19 -2.36 18.66
CA ARG A 79 5.46 -2.67 17.43
C ARG A 79 5.90 -1.75 16.31
N HIS A 80 5.98 -2.31 15.12
CA HIS A 80 6.17 -1.55 13.90
C HIS A 80 4.85 -0.95 13.45
N ARG A 81 4.84 0.36 13.23
CA ARG A 81 3.72 1.09 12.65
C ARG A 81 4.19 1.82 11.41
N TRP A 82 3.45 1.68 10.32
CA TRP A 82 3.64 2.51 9.15
C TRP A 82 2.89 3.81 9.32
N VAL A 83 3.52 4.92 8.91
CA VAL A 83 2.89 6.23 8.86
C VAL A 83 3.00 6.73 7.43
N VAL A 84 1.88 7.23 6.90
CA VAL A 84 1.77 7.72 5.53
C VAL A 84 1.53 9.22 5.57
N TYR A 85 2.37 9.93 4.84
CA TYR A 85 2.43 11.39 4.77
C TYR A 85 2.02 11.86 3.38
N ARG A 86 1.29 12.96 3.33
CA ARG A 86 1.05 13.71 2.09
C ARG A 86 2.36 14.34 1.61
N GLY A 87 2.55 14.44 0.29
CA GLY A 87 3.76 14.95 -0.33
C GLY A 87 4.17 16.33 0.21
N GLY A 88 5.32 16.39 0.89
CA GLY A 88 5.84 17.59 1.56
C GLY A 88 7.07 17.28 2.43
N MET A 89 7.88 18.30 2.73
CA MET A 89 9.11 18.19 3.53
C MET A 89 8.87 18.04 5.05
N SER A 90 7.63 18.20 5.53
CA SER A 90 7.33 18.20 6.97
C SER A 90 6.58 16.95 7.43
N GLU A 91 7.34 15.90 7.78
CA GLU A 91 6.86 14.58 8.21
C GLU A 91 6.09 14.53 9.55
N GLU A 92 5.60 15.65 10.08
CA GLU A 92 4.81 15.66 11.34
C GLU A 92 3.42 16.25 11.18
N LYS A 93 3.24 17.27 10.33
CA LYS A 93 1.92 17.90 10.12
C LYS A 93 1.10 17.28 9.00
N ASP A 94 1.75 16.49 8.14
CA ASP A 94 1.14 15.99 6.89
C ASP A 94 0.70 14.51 6.99
N VAL A 95 0.45 13.97 8.18
CA VAL A 95 -0.02 12.58 8.35
C VAL A 95 -1.42 12.42 7.77
N ILE A 96 -1.62 11.43 6.90
CA ILE A 96 -2.93 11.07 6.35
C ILE A 96 -3.52 9.89 7.13
N PHE A 97 -2.74 8.83 7.30
CA PHE A 97 -3.14 7.64 8.04
C PHE A 97 -1.92 6.87 8.56
N GLY A 98 -2.15 6.03 9.54
CA GLY A 98 -1.21 5.02 10.02
C GLY A 98 -1.73 3.61 9.76
N VAL A 99 -0.80 2.65 9.63
CA VAL A 99 -1.12 1.24 9.45
C VAL A 99 -0.36 0.42 10.48
N GLU A 100 -1.07 -0.43 11.21
CA GLU A 100 -0.52 -1.34 12.20
C GLU A 100 -0.93 -2.78 11.87
N ARG A 101 -0.07 -3.74 12.18
CA ARG A 101 -0.45 -5.16 12.11
C ARG A 101 -1.22 -5.51 13.38
N SER A 102 -2.41 -6.04 13.22
CA SER A 102 -3.31 -6.40 14.35
C SER A 102 -2.64 -7.38 15.32
N HIS A 103 -2.33 -8.61 14.86
CA HIS A 103 -1.57 -9.59 15.64
C HIS A 103 -0.45 -10.25 14.80
N PRO A 104 0.78 -10.37 15.34
CA PRO A 104 1.89 -10.99 14.62
C PRO A 104 1.72 -12.51 14.43
N LEU A 105 0.88 -13.14 15.27
CA LEU A 105 0.65 -14.60 15.27
C LEU A 105 -0.52 -15.05 14.38
N ASP A 106 -1.25 -14.13 13.77
CA ASP A 106 -2.37 -14.48 12.90
C ASP A 106 -1.85 -15.20 11.65
N MET A 107 -2.41 -16.39 11.36
CA MET A 107 -2.07 -17.17 10.16
C MET A 107 -2.30 -16.38 8.88
N LYS A 108 -3.27 -15.46 8.87
CA LYS A 108 -3.52 -14.54 7.76
C LYS A 108 -3.11 -13.12 8.18
N PRO A 109 -2.25 -12.45 7.40
CA PRO A 109 -1.88 -11.09 7.73
C PRO A 109 -3.11 -10.19 7.73
N ARG A 110 -3.23 -9.39 8.79
CA ARG A 110 -4.30 -8.40 8.95
C ARG A 110 -3.69 -7.08 9.37
N LEU A 111 -3.89 -6.06 8.54
CA LEU A 111 -3.47 -4.68 8.77
C LEU A 111 -4.69 -3.83 9.10
N GLU A 112 -4.55 -3.03 10.15
CA GLU A 112 -5.54 -2.04 10.58
C GLU A 112 -5.07 -0.65 10.18
N VAL A 113 -5.98 0.13 9.60
CA VAL A 113 -5.70 1.47 9.11
C VAL A 113 -6.41 2.49 9.99
N PHE A 114 -5.64 3.43 10.53
CA PHE A 114 -6.10 4.50 11.42
C PHE A 114 -5.92 5.84 10.71
N MET A 115 -7.02 6.52 10.42
CA MET A 115 -6.98 7.87 9.85
C MET A 115 -6.36 8.86 10.84
N ALA A 116 -5.75 9.95 10.33
CA ALA A 116 -5.08 10.97 11.16
C ALA A 116 -5.96 11.50 12.31
N THR A 117 -7.25 11.69 12.07
CA THR A 117 -8.24 12.14 13.07
C THR A 117 -8.45 11.15 14.21
N ASN A 118 -8.26 9.84 13.94
CA ASN A 118 -8.63 8.75 14.83
C ASN A 118 -7.41 7.95 15.31
N ILE A 119 -6.18 8.50 15.17
CA ILE A 119 -4.94 7.80 15.55
C ILE A 119 -4.94 7.34 17.02
N ASN A 120 -5.70 8.03 17.88
CA ASN A 120 -5.78 7.78 19.32
C ASN A 120 -7.04 6.99 19.75
N GLU A 121 -8.01 6.77 18.86
CA GLU A 121 -9.32 6.25 19.22
C GLU A 121 -9.43 4.71 19.14
N HIS A 122 -8.34 4.01 18.81
CA HIS A 122 -8.28 2.54 18.68
C HIS A 122 -9.31 1.91 17.71
N ILE A 123 -10.13 2.69 17.02
CA ILE A 123 -11.09 2.22 16.01
C ILE A 123 -10.44 2.32 14.63
N SER A 124 -10.19 1.17 14.01
CA SER A 124 -9.69 1.09 12.64
C SER A 124 -10.75 1.59 11.65
N SER A 125 -10.40 2.50 10.76
CA SER A 125 -11.30 3.00 9.71
C SER A 125 -11.37 2.05 8.51
N PHE A 126 -10.29 1.31 8.26
CA PHE A 126 -10.19 0.30 7.21
C PHE A 126 -9.43 -0.91 7.70
N GLN A 127 -9.66 -2.03 7.05
CA GLN A 127 -8.96 -3.28 7.31
C GLN A 127 -8.48 -3.90 6.01
N LEU A 128 -7.22 -4.32 5.98
CA LEU A 128 -6.67 -5.15 4.92
C LEU A 128 -6.46 -6.55 5.50
N VAL A 129 -7.00 -7.56 4.84
CA VAL A 129 -6.98 -8.96 5.29
C VAL A 129 -6.44 -9.84 4.18
N GLY A 130 -5.61 -10.81 4.54
CA GLY A 130 -5.05 -11.79 3.62
C GLY A 130 -3.66 -11.39 3.11
N SER A 131 -3.03 -12.30 2.37
CA SER A 131 -1.73 -12.06 1.75
C SER A 131 -1.90 -11.80 0.25
N HIS A 132 -0.93 -11.11 -0.33
CA HIS A 132 -0.80 -11.06 -1.78
C HIS A 132 -0.35 -12.42 -2.34
N ILE A 133 0.40 -13.22 -1.56
CA ILE A 133 0.97 -14.51 -2.00
C ILE A 133 -0.12 -15.56 -2.27
N ASP A 134 -1.17 -15.59 -1.44
CA ASP A 134 -2.26 -16.56 -1.54
C ASP A 134 -3.48 -16.03 -2.31
N LYS A 135 -3.34 -14.86 -2.97
CA LYS A 135 -4.43 -14.16 -3.69
C LYS A 135 -5.66 -13.90 -2.82
N SER A 136 -5.50 -13.78 -1.50
CA SER A 136 -6.61 -13.55 -0.58
C SER A 136 -6.71 -12.10 -0.09
N CYS A 137 -5.80 -11.23 -0.55
CA CYS A 137 -5.73 -9.83 -0.13
C CYS A 137 -6.99 -9.04 -0.51
N LYS A 138 -7.70 -8.56 0.50
CA LYS A 138 -8.93 -7.77 0.39
C LYS A 138 -8.85 -6.56 1.31
N VAL A 139 -9.39 -5.44 0.85
CA VAL A 139 -9.48 -4.18 1.62
C VAL A 139 -10.94 -3.89 1.92
N TYR A 140 -11.22 -3.54 3.16
CA TYR A 140 -12.55 -3.30 3.69
C TYR A 140 -12.68 -1.93 4.35
N LYS A 141 -13.87 -1.32 4.22
CA LYS A 141 -14.35 -0.19 5.02
C LYS A 141 -15.58 -0.69 5.80
N GLY A 142 -15.41 -0.92 7.11
CA GLY A 142 -16.40 -1.71 7.87
C GLY A 142 -16.53 -3.10 7.24
N ASP A 143 -17.76 -3.53 6.96
CA ASP A 143 -18.03 -4.83 6.31
C ASP A 143 -18.04 -4.76 4.77
N THR A 144 -17.85 -3.57 4.19
CA THR A 144 -17.87 -3.40 2.73
C THR A 144 -16.49 -3.60 2.15
N MET A 145 -16.34 -4.61 1.28
CA MET A 145 -15.12 -4.80 0.48
C MET A 145 -15.01 -3.69 -0.56
N ILE A 146 -13.87 -3.01 -0.63
CA ILE A 146 -13.62 -1.86 -1.52
C ILE A 146 -12.56 -2.15 -2.58
N ALA A 147 -11.68 -3.11 -2.31
CA ALA A 147 -10.69 -3.60 -3.27
C ALA A 147 -10.31 -5.06 -2.99
N GLU A 148 -9.88 -5.77 -4.03
CA GLU A 148 -9.44 -7.18 -3.95
C GLU A 148 -8.30 -7.43 -4.93
N VAL A 149 -7.26 -8.14 -4.49
CA VAL A 149 -6.24 -8.70 -5.39
C VAL A 149 -6.82 -9.94 -6.05
N ILE A 150 -7.05 -9.87 -7.36
CA ILE A 150 -7.72 -10.93 -8.12
C ILE A 150 -6.72 -11.85 -8.84
N ASP A 151 -5.48 -11.39 -9.07
CA ASP A 151 -4.47 -12.21 -9.72
C ASP A 151 -3.03 -11.80 -9.37
N VAL A 152 -2.09 -12.74 -9.52
CA VAL A 152 -0.66 -12.57 -9.25
C VAL A 152 0.17 -13.34 -10.28
N TYR A 153 1.22 -12.68 -10.80
CA TYR A 153 2.12 -13.16 -11.86
C TYR A 153 3.58 -12.86 -11.51
N PRO A 154 4.58 -13.66 -11.96
CA PRO A 154 4.41 -14.95 -12.63
C PRO A 154 3.90 -16.03 -11.67
N ARG A 155 3.14 -16.99 -12.19
CA ARG A 155 2.56 -18.12 -11.44
C ARG A 155 3.62 -19.12 -10.95
N SER A 156 4.88 -18.98 -11.38
CA SER A 156 6.00 -19.84 -11.01
C SER A 156 7.22 -19.03 -10.55
N ASN A 157 7.96 -19.59 -9.59
CA ASN A 157 9.11 -19.03 -8.87
C ASN A 157 10.36 -18.69 -9.72
N PHE A 158 10.23 -18.54 -11.04
CA PHE A 158 11.40 -18.46 -11.92
C PHE A 158 12.07 -17.09 -11.95
N SER A 159 11.39 -16.03 -11.50
CA SER A 159 11.99 -14.70 -11.38
C SER A 159 11.56 -14.00 -10.09
N LYS A 160 12.27 -14.30 -8.99
CA LYS A 160 12.19 -13.56 -7.70
C LYS A 160 12.38 -12.02 -7.84
N TRP A 161 12.80 -11.57 -9.02
CA TRP A 161 13.10 -10.19 -9.37
C TRP A 161 11.89 -9.36 -9.82
N THR A 162 10.80 -10.01 -10.26
CA THR A 162 9.60 -9.34 -10.77
C THR A 162 8.34 -10.08 -10.37
N GLU A 163 7.40 -9.36 -9.78
CA GLU A 163 6.09 -9.85 -9.38
C GLU A 163 5.04 -8.81 -9.80
N SER A 164 3.85 -9.23 -10.16
CA SER A 164 2.80 -8.34 -10.66
C SER A 164 1.47 -8.81 -10.12
N PHE A 165 0.69 -7.91 -9.54
CA PHE A 165 -0.62 -8.24 -9.00
C PHE A 165 -1.70 -7.38 -9.64
N ARG A 166 -2.82 -8.01 -9.99
CA ARG A 166 -3.99 -7.34 -10.53
C ARG A 166 -4.97 -7.07 -9.40
N VAL A 167 -5.44 -5.84 -9.32
CA VAL A 167 -6.30 -5.36 -8.24
C VAL A 167 -7.59 -4.85 -8.85
N LYS A 168 -8.72 -5.36 -8.35
CA LYS A 168 -10.04 -4.83 -8.64
C LYS A 168 -10.40 -3.77 -7.61
N LEU A 169 -10.89 -2.63 -8.09
CA LEU A 169 -11.32 -1.48 -7.29
C LEU A 169 -12.80 -1.22 -7.51
N ASN A 170 -13.52 -0.93 -6.43
CA ASN A 170 -14.91 -0.48 -6.53
C ASN A 170 -15.00 1.00 -6.93
N ALA A 171 -16.15 1.40 -7.49
CA ALA A 171 -16.40 2.80 -7.83
C ALA A 171 -16.28 3.72 -6.61
N GLY A 172 -15.69 4.89 -6.82
CA GLY A 172 -15.48 5.93 -5.82
C GLY A 172 -14.36 5.63 -4.82
N VAL A 173 -13.48 4.67 -5.09
CA VAL A 173 -12.34 4.32 -4.24
C VAL A 173 -11.06 5.00 -4.74
N ASP A 174 -10.31 5.58 -3.82
CA ASP A 174 -8.99 6.15 -4.05
C ASP A 174 -7.95 5.04 -4.32
N PHE A 175 -7.45 4.96 -5.55
CA PHE A 175 -6.50 3.90 -5.93
C PHE A 175 -5.09 4.14 -5.38
N ALA A 176 -4.68 5.38 -5.13
CA ALA A 176 -3.37 5.68 -4.52
C ALA A 176 -3.33 5.17 -3.08
N PHE A 177 -4.44 5.33 -2.34
CA PHE A 177 -4.61 4.75 -1.01
C PHE A 177 -4.49 3.21 -1.03
N ILE A 178 -5.22 2.54 -1.92
CA ILE A 178 -5.17 1.07 -2.03
C ILE A 178 -3.75 0.59 -2.37
N VAL A 179 -3.08 1.23 -3.32
CA VAL A 179 -1.69 0.90 -3.67
C VAL A 179 -0.75 1.07 -2.47
N ALA A 180 -0.90 2.15 -1.69
CA ALA A 180 -0.08 2.36 -0.50
C ALA A 180 -0.23 1.20 0.51
N LEU A 181 -1.46 0.73 0.74
CA LEU A 181 -1.70 -0.42 1.63
C LEU A 181 -1.07 -1.71 1.10
N LEU A 182 -1.17 -1.98 -0.21
CA LEU A 182 -0.58 -3.17 -0.82
C LEU A 182 0.95 -3.14 -0.75
N VAL A 183 1.58 -1.99 -1.00
CA VAL A 183 3.03 -1.82 -0.84
C VAL A 183 3.45 -2.08 0.61
N ILE A 184 2.72 -1.54 1.58
CA ILE A 184 2.99 -1.75 3.01
C ILE A 184 2.88 -3.24 3.38
N LEU A 185 1.84 -3.94 2.89
CA LEU A 185 1.68 -5.38 3.08
C LEU A 185 2.87 -6.15 2.51
N THR A 186 3.23 -5.90 1.25
CA THR A 186 4.33 -6.62 0.58
C THR A 186 5.68 -6.40 1.26
N VAL A 187 5.91 -5.25 1.90
CA VAL A 187 7.14 -4.99 2.66
C VAL A 187 7.11 -5.67 4.05
N ASN A 188 5.93 -5.91 4.61
CA ASN A 188 5.75 -6.58 5.91
C ASN A 188 5.72 -8.11 5.82
N ASP A 189 5.40 -8.70 4.67
CA ASP A 189 5.31 -10.16 4.46
C ASP A 189 6.68 -10.88 4.50
N TYR A 190 7.80 -10.15 4.63
CA TYR A 190 9.17 -10.71 4.76
C TYR A 190 9.75 -10.60 6.18
N ILE A 191 8.92 -10.49 7.21
CA ILE A 191 9.34 -10.60 8.63
C ILE A 191 8.55 -11.70 9.31
#